data_AF-A0A7C3GYM5-F1
#
_entry.id   AF-A0A7C3GYM5-F1
#
_cell.length_a   1.000
_cell.length_b   1.000
_cell.length_c   1.000
_cell.angle_alpha   90.00
_cell.angle_beta   90.00
_cell.angle_gamma   90.00
#
_symmetry.space_group_name_H-M   'P 1'
#
loop_
_entity.id
_entity.type
_entity.pdbx_description
1 polymer ?
#
loop_
_entity_poly.entity_id
_entity_poly.type
_entity_poly.pdbx_seq_one_letter_code
_entity_poly.pdbx_strand_id
1 'polypeptide(L)' 'MYGDHWFGGGFMWIFWLLIVLVILWGIKTTTSGSASNQQKSALDILKDRYARGEIDEAEFEKKKKNLLN' A
#
# COMPACT_ATOMS: atom_id res chain seq x y z
N MET A 1 32.76 10.96 -26.60
CA MET A 1 32.47 11.60 -25.30
C MET A 1 30.96 11.52 -25.12
N TYR A 2 30.48 10.57 -24.33
CA TYR A 2 29.04 10.38 -24.09
C TYR A 2 28.72 11.01 -22.73
N GLY A 3 28.36 12.29 -22.74
CA GLY A 3 27.87 13.05 -21.61
C GLY A 3 26.67 13.84 -22.08
N ASP A 4 25.71 14.12 -21.21
CA ASP A 4 24.60 15.06 -21.46
C ASP A 4 23.32 14.52 -22.15
N HIS A 5 23.03 13.21 -22.07
CA HIS A 5 21.65 12.73 -22.31
C HIS A 5 20.98 12.12 -21.07
N TRP A 6 21.71 11.96 -19.96
CA TRP A 6 21.16 11.41 -18.71
C TRP A 6 20.48 12.46 -17.83
N PHE A 7 20.85 13.73 -17.98
CA PHE A 7 20.41 14.82 -17.10
C PHE A 7 18.93 15.21 -17.28
N GLY A 8 18.31 14.95 -18.44
CA GLY A 8 16.89 15.25 -18.69
C GLY A 8 15.92 14.14 -18.28
N GLY A 9 16.24 12.89 -18.61
CA GLY A 9 15.36 11.74 -18.35
C GLY A 9 15.43 11.19 -16.93
N GLY A 10 16.62 11.24 -16.30
CA GLY A 10 16.80 10.74 -14.93
C GLY A 10 16.12 11.64 -13.88
N PHE A 11 16.11 12.95 -14.12
CA PHE A 11 15.53 13.91 -13.18
C PHE A 11 14.01 13.75 -13.03
N MET A 12 13.34 13.42 -14.14
CA MET A 12 11.90 13.14 -14.15
C MET A 12 11.57 11.90 -13.30
N TRP A 13 12.38 10.84 -13.41
CA TRP A 13 12.24 9.66 -12.56
C TRP A 13 12.50 9.93 -11.08
N ILE A 14 13.54 10.71 -10.76
CA ILE A 14 13.85 11.10 -9.38
C ILE A 14 12.70 11.90 -8.77
N PHE A 15 12.09 12.80 -9.53
CA PHE A 15 10.93 13.58 -9.10
C PHE A 15 9.71 12.69 -8.80
N TRP A 16 9.41 11.72 -9.68
CA TRP A 16 8.36 10.73 -9.44
C TRP A 16 8.64 9.84 -8.21
N LEU A 17 9.89 9.42 -8.03
CA LEU A 17 10.32 8.60 -6.89
C LEU A 17 10.17 9.37 -5.57
N LEU A 18 10.50 10.66 -5.56
CA LEU A 18 10.34 11.55 -4.42
C LEU A 18 8.87 11.75 -4.07
N ILE A 19 7.99 11.94 -5.07
CA ILE A 19 6.54 12.01 -4.86
C ILE A 19 6.00 10.73 -4.19
N VAL A 20 6.39 9.56 -4.69
CA VAL A 20 5.96 8.28 -4.12
C VAL A 20 6.44 8.13 -2.66
N LEU A 21 7.69 8.51 -2.37
CA LEU A 21 8.22 8.50 -1.00
C LEU A 21 7.42 9.42 -0.06
N VAL A 22 7.03 10.62 -0.52
CA VAL A 22 6.22 11.56 0.27
C VAL A 22 4.83 10.99 0.56
N ILE A 23 4.19 10.36 -0.43
CA ILE A 23 2.88 9.73 -0.27
C ILE A 23 2.96 8.57 0.74
N LEU A 24 3.95 7.68 0.58
CA LEU A 24 4.16 6.55 1.51
C LEU A 24 4.47 7.04 2.93
N TRP A 25 5.27 8.10 3.07
CA TRP A 25 5.59 8.67 4.37
C TRP A 25 4.37 9.33 5.02
N GLY A 26 3.55 10.06 4.27
CA GLY A 26 2.29 10.64 4.78
C GLY A 26 1.28 9.60 5.25
N ILE A 27 1.19 8.46 4.55
CA ILE A 27 0.35 7.34 4.97
C ILE A 27 0.93 6.68 6.23
N LYS A 28 2.25 6.54 6.31
CA LYS A 28 2.95 5.90 7.43
C LYS A 28 2.91 6.74 8.71
N THR A 29 3.05 8.07 8.62
CA THR A 29 3.02 8.97 9.79
C THR A 29 1.62 9.10 10.39
N THR A 30 0.58 8.95 9.57
CA THR A 30 -0.81 8.91 10.04
C THR A 30 -1.17 7.56 10.69
N THR A 31 -0.39 6.50 10.43
CA THR A 31 -0.64 5.14 10.94
C THR A 31 0.30 4.68 12.05
N SER A 32 1.25 5.53 12.49
CA SER A 32 2.18 5.24 13.61
C SER A 32 1.56 5.34 15.01
N GLY A 33 0.25 5.58 15.13
CA GLY A 33 -0.47 5.44 16.39
C GLY A 33 -1.25 4.13 16.45
N SER A 34 -0.79 3.20 17.29
CA SER A 34 -1.61 2.14 17.91
C SER A 34 -2.02 0.97 17.01
N ALA A 35 -1.33 -0.18 17.12
CA ALA A 35 -1.83 -1.58 17.05
C ALA A 35 -2.79 -2.04 15.90
N SER A 36 -3.24 -1.15 15.03
CA SER A 36 -4.31 -1.31 14.03
C SER A 36 -3.76 -1.53 12.62
N ASN A 37 -2.45 -1.35 12.43
CA ASN A 37 -1.78 -1.54 11.15
C ASN A 37 -1.72 -3.04 10.76
N GLN A 38 -1.57 -3.94 11.75
CA GLN A 38 -1.61 -5.38 11.51
C GLN A 38 -3.01 -5.86 11.12
N GLN A 39 -4.05 -5.29 11.72
CA GLN A 39 -5.45 -5.59 11.39
C GLN A 39 -5.86 -4.98 10.03
N LYS A 40 -5.38 -3.77 9.69
CA LYS A 40 -5.55 -3.19 8.36
C LYS A 40 -4.86 -4.03 7.29
N SER A 41 -3.64 -4.51 7.52
CA SER A 41 -2.97 -5.44 6.61
C SER A 41 -3.75 -6.75 6.46
N ALA A 42 -4.20 -7.35 7.56
CA ALA A 42 -5.00 -8.58 7.51
C ALA A 42 -6.34 -8.39 6.77
N LEU A 43 -7.02 -7.25 6.96
CA LEU A 43 -8.25 -6.89 6.25
C LEU A 43 -8.02 -6.51 4.79
N ASP A 44 -6.91 -5.85 4.45
CA ASP A 44 -6.55 -5.52 3.06
C ASP A 44 -6.19 -6.78 2.28
N ILE A 45 -5.45 -7.72 2.89
CA ILE A 45 -5.17 -9.03 2.28
C ILE A 45 -6.47 -9.84 2.13
N LEU A 46 -7.42 -9.69 3.05
CA LEU A 46 -8.75 -10.30 2.92
C LEU A 46 -9.55 -9.68 1.77
N LYS A 47 -9.52 -8.35 1.64
CA LYS A 47 -10.21 -7.63 0.55
C LYS A 47 -9.62 -7.94 -0.82
N ASP A 48 -8.29 -8.02 -0.92
CA ASP A 48 -7.62 -8.33 -2.20
C ASP A 48 -8.04 -9.72 -2.73
N ARG A 49 -8.13 -10.72 -1.84
CA ARG A 49 -8.59 -12.07 -2.22
C ARG A 49 -10.07 -12.16 -2.55
N TYR A 50 -10.90 -11.36 -1.89
CA TYR A 50 -12.32 -11.22 -2.26
C TYR A 50 -12.48 -10.57 -3.64
N ALA A 51 -11.70 -9.52 -3.94
CA ALA A 51 -11.70 -8.87 -5.25
C ALA A 51 -11.18 -9.79 -6.37
N ARG A 52 -10.27 -10.72 -6.04
CA ARG A 52 -9.81 -11.79 -6.93
C ARG A 52 -10.83 -12.92 -7.10
N GLY A 53 -11.91 -12.94 -6.32
CA GLY A 53 -12.91 -14.01 -6.31
C GLY A 53 -12.41 -15.34 -5.72
N GLU A 54 -11.29 -15.32 -4.99
CA GLU A 54 -10.70 -16.53 -4.38
C GLU A 54 -11.43 -16.96 -3.11
N ILE A 55 -12.23 -16.06 -2.53
CA ILE A 55 -13.01 -16.29 -1.31
C ILE A 55 -14.41 -15.69 -1.48
N ASP A 56 -15.39 -16.42 -0.96
CA ASP A 56 -16.79 -16.04 -1.01
C ASP A 56 -17.14 -14.96 0.04
N GLU A 57 -18.22 -14.22 -0.19
CA GLU A 57 -18.71 -13.17 0.71
C GLU A 57 -18.96 -13.71 2.14
N ALA A 58 -19.44 -14.95 2.25
CA ALA A 58 -19.68 -15.59 3.53
C ALA A 58 -18.38 -15.85 4.33
N GLU A 59 -17.29 -16.21 3.65
CA GLU A 59 -15.98 -16.42 4.28
C GLU A 59 -15.31 -15.09 4.66
N PHE A 60 -15.48 -14.06 3.82
CA PHE A 60 -15.00 -12.71 4.09
C PHE A 60 -15.64 -12.14 5.36
N GLU A 61 -16.96 -12.22 5.48
CA GLU A 61 -17.73 -11.78 6.66
C GLU A 61 -17.28 -12.47 7.95
N LYS A 62 -17.08 -13.80 7.91
CA LYS A 62 -16.64 -14.59 9.08
C LYS A 62 -15.26 -14.15 9.58
N LYS A 63 -14.29 -14.01 8.67
CA LYS A 63 -12.92 -13.64 9.02
C LYS A 63 -12.82 -12.18 9.43
N LYS A 64 -13.57 -11.29 8.79
CA LYS A 64 -13.69 -9.87 9.19
C LYS A 64 -14.21 -9.73 10.62
N LYS A 65 -15.26 -10.47 11.00
CA LYS A 65 -15.81 -10.46 12.36
C LYS A 65 -14.80 -11.00 13.40
N ASN A 66 -14.07 -12.06 13.06
CA ASN A 66 -13.05 -12.63 13.94
C ASN A 66 -11.84 -11.69 14.15
N LEU A 67 -11.52 -10.84 13.18
CA LEU A 67 -10.45 -9.85 13.28
C LEU A 67 -10.88 -8.57 14.02
N LEU A 68 -12.19 -8.31 14.16
CA LEU A 68 -12.76 -7.14 14.83
C LEU A 68 -13.09 -7.39 16.31
N ASN A 69 -12.97 -8.64 16.76
CA ASN A 69 -13.27 -9.11 18.12
C ASN A 69 -11.99 -9.40 18.90
#